data_AF-A0A3D8VMY2-F1
#
_entry.id   AF-A0A3D8VMY2-F1
#
_cell.length_a   1.000
_cell.length_b   1.000
_cell.length_c   1.000
_cell.angle_alpha   90.00
_cell.angle_beta   90.00
_cell.angle_gamma   90.00
#
_symmetry.space_group_name_H-M   'P 1'
#
loop_
_entity.id
_entity.type
_entity.pdbx_description
1 polymer ?
#
loop_
_entity_poly.entity_id
_entity_poly.type
_entity_poly.pdbx_seq_one_letter_code
_entity_poly.pdbx_strand_id
1 'polypeptide(L)'
;MNTLIIAGCIGGMTGIVSHLMRNGKVLIFPKKRARPKGIYLGFLADFLIGAAASVFAVTYIISEPDALRTLIGVSILAGMTAENVLLKRELNVEKAKVEGLDRINQRIK
;
A
#
# COMPACT_ATOMS: atom_id res chain seq x y z
N MET A 1 18.45 4.44 15.60
CA MET A 1 18.42 4.90 14.19
C MET A 1 18.42 3.73 13.20
N ASN A 2 19.40 2.81 13.27
CA ASN A 2 19.51 1.69 12.32
C ASN A 2 18.25 0.81 12.22
N THR A 3 17.60 0.52 13.35
CA THR A 3 16.36 -0.28 13.41
C THR A 3 15.24 0.29 12.55
N LEU A 4 15.06 1.62 12.54
CA LEU A 4 14.00 2.27 11.76
C LEU A 4 14.30 2.26 10.26
N ILE A 5 15.57 2.44 9.88
CA ILE A 5 16.00 2.35 8.49
C ILE A 5 15.78 0.92 7.98
N ILE A 6 16.20 -0.08 8.75
CA ILE A 6 16.00 -1.50 8.42
C ILE A 6 14.51 -1.82 8.30
N ALA A 7 13.69 -1.38 9.26
CA ALA A 7 12.24 -1.57 9.23
C ALA A 7 11.60 -0.92 7.99
N GLY A 8 11.97 0.32 7.69
CA GLY A 8 11.48 1.04 6.51
C GLY A 8 11.90 0.37 5.21
N CYS A 9 13.14 -0.10 5.11
CA CYS A 9 13.60 -0.85 3.94
C CYS A 9 12.84 -2.17 3.75
N ILE A 10 12.65 -2.95 4.81
CA ILE A 10 11.91 -4.22 4.75
C ILE A 10 10.44 -3.94 4.40
N GLY A 11 9.81 -2.99 5.08
CA GLY A 11 8.44 -2.57 4.81
C GLY A 11 8.22 -2.10 3.39
N GLY A 12 9.11 -1.25 2.90
CA GLY A 12 9.05 -0.74 1.53
C GLY A 12 9.26 -1.85 0.50
N MET A 13 10.23 -2.74 0.72
CA MET A 13 10.42 -3.92 -0.14
C MET A 13 9.19 -4.83 -0.15
N THR A 14 8.57 -5.06 1.02
CA THR A 14 7.30 -5.78 1.10
C THR A 14 6.21 -5.06 0.29
N GLY A 15 6.12 -3.73 0.36
CA GLY A 15 5.21 -2.94 -0.47
C GLY A 15 5.44 -3.13 -1.97
N ILE A 16 6.71 -3.22 -2.42
CA ILE A 16 7.03 -3.54 -3.82
C ILE A 16 6.60 -4.96 -4.19
N VAL A 17 6.85 -5.94 -3.31
CA VAL A 17 6.42 -7.32 -3.54
C VAL A 17 4.90 -7.40 -3.65
N SER A 18 4.17 -6.72 -2.77
CA SER A 18 2.71 -6.60 -2.84
C SER A 18 2.25 -5.95 -4.15
N HIS A 19 2.92 -4.87 -4.59
CA HIS A 19 2.66 -4.25 -5.88
C HIS A 19 2.80 -5.24 -7.04
N LEU A 20 3.86 -6.06 -7.05
CA LEU A 20 4.04 -7.09 -8.07
C LEU A 20 2.94 -8.15 -8.02
N MET A 21 2.56 -8.59 -6.82
CA MET A 21 1.50 -9.60 -6.65
C MET A 21 0.16 -9.12 -7.23
N ARG A 22 -0.23 -7.86 -6.99
CA ARG A 22 -1.52 -7.33 -7.47
C ARG A 22 -1.53 -6.95 -8.96
N ASN A 23 -0.37 -6.63 -9.54
CA ASN A 23 -0.26 -6.17 -10.93
C ASN A 23 0.27 -7.25 -11.89
N GLY A 24 0.05 -8.54 -11.57
CA GLY A 24 0.44 -9.64 -12.46
C GLY A 24 1.95 -9.77 -12.67
N LYS A 25 2.73 -9.51 -11.61
CA LYS A 25 4.21 -9.49 -11.58
C LYS A 25 4.84 -8.38 -12.42
N VAL A 26 4.09 -7.33 -12.74
CA VAL A 26 4.58 -6.14 -13.46
C VAL A 26 4.81 -5.00 -12.48
N LEU A 27 5.98 -4.35 -12.59
CA LEU A 27 6.27 -3.13 -11.85
C LEU A 27 5.74 -1.91 -12.62
N ILE A 28 4.72 -1.23 -12.08
CA ILE A 28 4.16 -0.04 -12.72
C ILE A 28 4.93 1.18 -12.24
N PHE A 29 5.67 1.81 -13.16
CA PHE A 29 6.48 2.98 -12.87
C PHE A 29 5.65 4.26 -12.70
N PRO A 30 6.19 5.27 -11.98
CA PRO A 30 5.59 6.58 -11.90
C PRO A 30 5.30 7.17 -13.29
N LYS A 31 4.07 7.62 -13.52
CA LYS A 31 3.66 8.23 -14.78
C LYS A 31 2.75 9.43 -14.56
N LYS A 32 2.85 10.42 -15.44
CA LYS A 32 1.94 11.56 -15.44
C LYS A 32 0.55 11.10 -15.91
N ARG A 33 -0.49 11.48 -15.16
CA ARG A 33 -1.89 11.24 -15.52
C ARG A 33 -2.46 12.50 -16.13
N ALA A 34 -3.01 12.37 -17.34
CA ALA A 34 -3.59 13.50 -18.06
C ALA A 34 -4.95 13.93 -17.49
N ARG A 35 -5.77 12.98 -17.01
CA ARG A 35 -7.10 13.24 -16.42
C ARG A 35 -7.44 12.22 -15.30
N PRO A 36 -7.75 12.66 -14.07
CA PRO A 36 -7.47 14.00 -13.54
C PRO A 36 -5.95 14.28 -13.59
N LYS A 37 -5.57 15.55 -13.76
CA LYS A 37 -4.15 15.95 -13.80
C LYS A 37 -3.48 15.54 -12.49
N GLY A 38 -2.42 14.74 -12.57
CA GLY A 38 -1.69 14.28 -11.39
C GLY A 38 -0.51 13.37 -11.72
N ILE A 39 0.19 12.91 -10.69
CA ILE A 39 1.25 11.92 -10.82
C ILE A 39 0.72 10.61 -10.23
N TYR A 40 0.69 9.57 -11.06
CA TYR A 40 0.49 8.21 -10.58
C TYR A 40 1.86 7.67 -10.20
N LEU A 41 2.11 7.44 -8.91
CA LEU A 41 3.42 7.01 -8.42
C LEU A 41 3.70 5.52 -8.66
N GLY A 42 2.67 4.71 -8.91
CA GLY A 42 2.83 3.27 -9.12
C GLY A 42 3.53 2.60 -7.95
N PHE A 43 4.51 1.73 -8.23
CA PHE A 43 5.25 0.97 -7.20
C PHE A 43 5.90 1.85 -6.13
N LEU A 44 6.21 3.11 -6.46
CA LEU A 44 6.83 4.03 -5.52
C LEU A 44 5.86 4.42 -4.39
N ALA A 45 4.56 4.51 -4.67
CA ALA A 45 3.58 4.73 -3.61
C ALA A 45 3.55 3.54 -2.64
N ASP A 46 3.60 2.32 -3.15
CA ASP A 46 3.53 1.11 -2.32
C ASP A 46 4.78 0.91 -1.49
N PHE A 47 5.94 1.21 -2.07
CA PHE A 47 7.19 1.26 -1.34
C PHE A 47 7.11 2.26 -0.18
N LEU A 48 6.67 3.50 -0.44
CA LEU A 48 6.61 4.52 0.59
C LEU A 48 5.57 4.21 1.67
N ILE A 49 4.40 3.68 1.27
CA ILE A 49 3.34 3.29 2.21
C ILE A 49 3.78 2.09 3.06
N GLY A 50 4.40 1.08 2.45
CA GLY A 50 4.95 -0.07 3.17
C GLY A 50 6.06 0.35 4.14
N ALA A 51 6.99 1.19 3.70
CA ALA A 51 8.05 1.72 4.55
C ALA A 51 7.50 2.54 5.72
N ALA A 52 6.54 3.43 5.46
CA ALA A 52 5.88 4.20 6.50
C ALA A 52 5.16 3.29 7.50
N ALA A 53 4.37 2.33 7.03
CA ALA A 53 3.64 1.40 7.89
C ALA A 53 4.58 0.63 8.83
N SER A 54 5.71 0.14 8.33
CA SER A 54 6.69 -0.60 9.13
C SER A 54 7.43 0.29 10.12
N VAL A 55 7.80 1.52 9.73
CA VAL A 55 8.35 2.50 10.68
C VAL A 55 7.35 2.83 11.77
N PHE A 56 6.07 3.04 11.43
CA PHE A 56 5.01 3.27 12.40
C PHE A 56 4.84 2.08 13.35
N ALA A 57 4.80 0.85 12.83
CA ALA A 57 4.65 -0.35 13.64
C ALA A 57 5.82 -0.53 14.62
N VAL A 58 7.05 -0.37 14.15
CA VAL A 58 8.25 -0.51 14.98
C VAL A 58 8.40 0.64 15.99
N THR A 59 7.87 1.83 15.69
CA THR A 59 7.98 2.98 16.59
C THR A 59 6.89 3.00 17.66
N TYR A 60 5.65 2.65 17.29
CA TYR A 60 4.47 2.88 18.15
C TYR A 60 3.79 1.61 18.63
N ILE A 61 4.03 0.46 18.00
CA ILE A 61 3.35 -0.79 18.34
C ILE A 61 4.29 -1.74 19.10
N ILE A 62 5.60 -1.67 18.84
CA ILE A 62 6.59 -2.54 19.46
C ILE A 62 7.61 -1.71 20.22
N SER A 63 7.58 -1.80 21.54
CA SER A 63 8.43 -0.97 22.39
C SER A 63 9.92 -1.30 22.23
N GLU A 64 10.30 -2.57 22.06
CA GLU A 64 11.70 -2.97 21.85
C GLU A 64 11.78 -4.28 21.05
N PRO A 65 12.07 -4.26 19.74
CA PRO A 65 12.35 -5.46 18.97
C PRO A 65 13.79 -5.92 19.25
N ASP A 66 14.02 -6.57 20.39
CA ASP A 66 15.36 -7.06 20.79
C ASP A 66 15.95 -8.09 19.80
N ALA A 67 15.09 -8.78 19.06
CA ALA A 67 15.49 -9.74 18.04
C ALA A 67 15.25 -9.21 16.61
N LEU A 68 16.30 -9.30 15.77
CA LEU A 68 16.24 -8.97 14.34
C LEU A 68 15.11 -9.73 13.62
N ARG A 69 14.83 -10.97 14.01
CA ARG A 69 13.72 -11.77 13.44
C ARG A 69 12.36 -11.13 13.69
N THR A 70 12.13 -10.63 14.89
CA THR A 70 10.88 -9.93 15.26
C THR A 70 10.75 -8.66 14.45
N LEU A 71 11.83 -7.89 14.32
CA LEU A 71 11.85 -6.67 13.51
C LEU A 71 11.45 -6.95 12.05
N ILE A 72 12.03 -7.99 11.44
CA ILE A 72 11.72 -8.39 10.07
C ILE A 72 10.25 -8.81 9.94
N GLY A 73 9.79 -9.73 10.79
CA GLY A 73 8.42 -10.25 10.74
C GLY A 73 7.38 -9.14 10.86
N VAL A 74 7.58 -8.22 11.80
CA VAL A 74 6.66 -7.10 12.04
C VAL A 74 6.66 -6.13 10.87
N SER A 75 7.84 -5.85 10.31
CA SER A 75 7.95 -4.94 9.16
C SER A 75 7.22 -5.50 7.95
N ILE A 76 7.34 -6.81 7.68
CA ILE A 76 6.60 -7.48 6.59
C ILE A 76 5.09 -7.42 6.87
N LEU A 77 4.66 -7.79 8.07
CA LEU A 77 3.24 -7.79 8.44
C LEU A 77 2.62 -6.38 8.31
N ALA A 78 3.33 -5.35 8.75
CA ALA A 78 2.89 -3.96 8.61
C ALA A 78 2.79 -3.55 7.14
N GLY A 79 3.80 -3.87 6.31
CA GLY A 79 3.78 -3.60 4.87
C GLY A 79 2.61 -4.27 4.15
N MET A 80 2.36 -5.57 4.43
CA MET A 80 1.23 -6.30 3.87
C MET A 80 -0.13 -5.78 4.38
N THR A 81 -0.21 -5.35 5.64
CA THR A 81 -1.45 -4.79 6.20
C THR A 81 -1.79 -3.48 5.51
N ALA A 82 -0.80 -2.63 5.25
CA ALA A 82 -1.00 -1.39 4.52
C ALA A 82 -1.59 -1.64 3.12
N GLU A 83 -1.10 -2.65 2.42
CA GLU A 83 -1.63 -3.08 1.13
C GLU A 83 -3.12 -3.49 1.23
N ASN A 84 -3.47 -4.34 2.20
CA ASN A 84 -4.87 -4.78 2.38
C ASN A 84 -5.82 -3.60 2.61
N VAL A 85 -5.36 -2.58 3.33
CA VAL A 85 -6.11 -1.34 3.54
C VAL A 85 -6.30 -0.57 2.23
N LEU A 86 -5.26 -0.49 1.39
CA LEU A 86 -5.34 0.15 0.07
C LEU A 86 -6.33 -0.59 -0.85
N LEU A 87 -6.20 -1.91 -0.96
CA LEU A 87 -7.10 -2.73 -1.78
C LEU A 87 -8.55 -2.62 -1.33
N LYS A 88 -8.81 -2.61 -0.02
CA LYS A 88 -10.16 -2.42 0.53
C LYS A 88 -10.73 -1.04 0.17
N ARG A 89 -9.90 0.01 0.18
CA ARG A 89 -10.32 1.35 -0.26
C ARG A 89 -10.62 1.38 -1.75
N GLU A 90 -9.77 0.82 -2.59
CA GLU A 90 -10.00 0.73 -4.04
C GLU A 90 -11.30 -0.03 -4.35
N LEU A 91 -11.52 -1.17 -3.69
CA LEU A 91 -12.75 -1.96 -3.83
C LEU A 91 -14.01 -1.17 -3.44
N ASN A 92 -13.96 -0.43 -2.32
CA ASN A 92 -15.09 0.39 -1.87
C ASN A 92 -15.39 1.53 -2.85
N VAL A 93 -14.36 2.17 -3.40
CA VAL A 93 -14.52 3.21 -4.43
C VAL A 93 -15.14 2.63 -5.69
N GLU A 94 -14.73 1.44 -6.11
CA GLU A 94 -15.28 0.80 -7.29
C GLU A 94 -16.75 0.39 -7.10
N LYS A 95 -17.10 -0.16 -5.94
CA LYS A 95 -18.52 -0.43 -5.58
C LYS A 95 -19.38 0.83 -5.64
N ALA A 96 -18.90 1.94 -5.06
CA ALA A 96 -19.63 3.20 -5.08
C ALA A 96 -19.87 3.75 -6.50
N LYS A 97 -18.92 3.54 -7.43
CA LYS A 97 -19.11 3.92 -8.84
C LYS A 97 -20.17 3.05 -9.52
N VAL A 98 -20.11 1.73 -9.32
CA VAL A 98 -21.09 0.79 -9.90
C VAL A 98 -22.50 1.11 -9.41
N GLU A 99 -22.69 1.30 -8.11
CA GLU A 99 -23.98 1.72 -7.54
C GLU A 99 -24.46 3.07 -8.10
N GLY A 100 -23.55 4.02 -8.30
CA GLY A 100 -23.86 5.30 -8.93
C GLY A 100 -24.36 5.15 -10.38
N LEU A 101 -23.72 4.27 -11.16
CA LEU A 101 -24.12 3.97 -12.54
C LEU A 101 -25.48 3.26 -12.60
N ASP A 102 -25.72 2.31 -11.70
CA ASP A 102 -27.01 1.62 -11.62
C ASP A 102 -28.17 2.59 -11.30
N ARG A 103 -27.93 3.54 -10.38
CA ARG A 103 -28.92 4.60 -10.07
C ARG A 103 -29.20 5.50 -11.28
N ILE A 104 -28.20 5.79 -12.11
CA ILE A 104 -28.39 6.59 -13.34
C ILE A 104 -29.20 5.79 -14.35
N ASN A 105 -28.87 4.50 -14.57
CA ASN A 105 -29.60 3.64 -15.49
C ASN A 105 -31.07 3.46 -15.09
N GLN A 106 -31.37 3.36 -13.79
CA GLN A 106 -32.74 3.31 -13.29
C GLN A 106 -33.55 4.58 -13.54
N ARG A 107 -32.89 5.74 -13.71
CA ARG A 107 -33.57 7.02 -14.01
C ARG A 107 -33.76 7.28 -15.50
N ILE A 108 -33.01 6.58 -16.36
CA ILE A 108 -33.07 6.72 -17.82
C ILE A 108 -34.08 5.74 -18.42
N LYS A 109 -34.37 4.63 -17.73
CA LYS A 109 -35.50 3.73 -18.02
C LYS A 109 -36.82 4.32 -17.55
#